data_AF-A0A1B8C048-F1
#
_entry.id   AF-A0A1B8C048-F1
#
_cell.length_a   1.000
_cell.length_b   1.000
_cell.length_c   1.000
_cell.angle_alpha   90.00
_cell.angle_beta   90.00
_cell.angle_gamma   90.00
#
_symmetry.space_group_name_H-M   'P 1'
#
loop_
_entity.id
_entity.type
_entity.pdbx_description
1 polymer ?
#
loop_
_entity_poly.entity_id
_entity_poly.type
_entity_poly.pdbx_seq_one_letter_code
_entity_poly.pdbx_strand_id
1 'polypeptide(L)'
;MASTGTGTPAGPPPVGAPLEAKQEFAASMIAKEQKDYRGRDLIMSEDNWGELPREDFSRKFEAGNILRGMVIRGRMQAAVFDTFMGLCLQGVCSLSSLEHPMDWNYRSSGHDCHRWIVRMLRVFSCFHVDMDLLQEKWGIPWESRWHYYDIPFVWLGTMIARSFNSIDAVFNTIRRKGQLGPVRADNLKTLEEHDPPNPAWQADLNINCPKRWYGSGTFACWLPENINASIAQLGVYDGVMALSKDFHMRLSRTEMHYAVFFDINRDAEYAEDADVEHVGLD
;
A
#
# COMPACT_ATOMS: atom_id res chain seq x y z
N MET A 1 -26.10 30.17 -20.40
CA MET A 1 -24.67 29.94 -20.13
C MET A 1 -24.46 28.44 -20.09
N ALA A 2 -23.78 27.91 -21.11
CA ALA A 2 -23.66 26.47 -21.32
C ALA A 2 -22.59 25.89 -20.40
N SER A 3 -22.96 24.82 -19.68
CA SER A 3 -22.07 23.94 -18.94
C SER A 3 -21.08 23.29 -19.91
N THR A 4 -19.84 23.73 -19.89
CA THR A 4 -18.72 23.03 -20.54
C THR A 4 -18.41 21.79 -19.71
N GLY A 5 -18.72 20.63 -20.29
CA GLY A 5 -18.53 19.33 -19.68
C GLY A 5 -17.11 19.12 -19.18
N THR A 6 -17.01 18.56 -17.99
CA THR A 6 -15.79 18.03 -17.39
C THR A 6 -15.34 16.81 -18.19
N GLY A 7 -14.57 17.09 -19.24
CA GLY A 7 -13.95 16.10 -20.11
C GLY A 7 -12.98 15.21 -19.33
N THR A 8 -13.01 13.94 -19.69
CA THR A 8 -11.96 12.96 -19.39
C THR A 8 -10.58 13.54 -19.76
N PRO A 9 -9.49 13.31 -19.01
CA PRO A 9 -8.16 13.50 -19.58
C PRO A 9 -7.97 12.38 -20.62
N ALA A 10 -8.33 12.67 -21.87
CA ALA A 10 -8.27 11.76 -23.01
C ALA A 10 -6.92 11.85 -23.75
N GLY A 11 -5.85 12.23 -23.05
CA GLY A 11 -4.55 12.52 -23.66
C GLY A 11 -3.37 12.02 -22.83
N PRO A 12 -2.19 11.87 -23.48
CA PRO A 12 -0.95 11.56 -22.77
C PRO A 12 -0.63 12.64 -21.72
N PRO A 13 0.16 12.32 -20.68
CA PRO A 13 0.58 13.30 -19.69
C PRO A 13 1.20 14.52 -20.39
N PRO A 14 0.89 15.77 -20.00
CA PRO A 14 1.52 16.95 -20.56
C PRO A 14 2.98 17.11 -20.07
N VAL A 15 3.86 16.23 -20.55
CA VAL A 15 5.31 16.23 -20.30
C VAL A 15 5.90 17.54 -20.84
N GLY A 16 6.66 18.26 -20.00
CA GLY A 16 7.23 19.56 -20.36
C GLY A 16 6.26 20.76 -20.32
N ALA A 17 5.00 20.58 -19.92
CA ALA A 17 4.05 21.68 -19.82
C ALA A 17 4.25 22.56 -18.56
N PRO A 18 3.72 23.80 -18.56
CA PRO A 18 3.70 24.66 -17.38
C PRO A 18 3.01 24.02 -16.17
N LEU A 19 3.42 24.42 -14.96
CA LEU A 19 2.91 23.88 -13.69
C LEU A 19 1.37 23.93 -13.58
N GLU A 20 0.74 24.99 -14.08
CA GLU A 20 -0.72 25.15 -14.03
C GLU A 20 -1.46 24.08 -14.86
N ALA A 21 -0.99 23.83 -16.09
CA ALA A 21 -1.53 22.75 -16.93
C ALA A 21 -1.30 21.39 -16.29
N LYS A 22 -0.18 21.25 -15.56
CA LYS A 22 0.13 20.04 -14.81
C LYS A 22 -0.83 19.80 -13.65
N GLN A 23 -1.12 20.84 -12.87
CA GLN A 23 -2.07 20.83 -11.76
C GLN A 23 -3.51 20.60 -12.24
N GLU A 24 -3.91 21.17 -13.38
CA GLU A 24 -5.24 20.95 -13.96
C GLU A 24 -5.44 19.51 -14.44
N PHE A 25 -4.45 18.95 -15.14
CA PHE A 25 -4.45 17.54 -15.53
C PHE A 25 -4.53 16.63 -14.29
N ALA A 26 -3.72 16.90 -13.27
CA ALA A 26 -3.73 16.17 -12.01
C ALA A 26 -5.11 16.21 -11.33
N ALA A 27 -5.70 17.40 -11.17
CA ALA A 27 -7.02 17.59 -10.56
C ALA A 27 -8.13 16.81 -11.29
N SER A 28 -8.10 16.75 -12.63
CA SER A 28 -9.06 15.96 -13.41
C SER A 28 -8.97 14.45 -13.14
N MET A 29 -7.76 13.94 -12.88
CA MET A 29 -7.56 12.54 -12.50
C MET A 29 -8.00 12.26 -11.07
N ILE A 30 -7.72 13.18 -10.13
CA ILE A 30 -8.24 13.09 -8.75
C ILE A 30 -9.77 12.96 -8.78
N ALA A 31 -10.43 13.84 -9.52
CA ALA A 31 -11.89 13.84 -9.65
C ALA A 31 -12.41 12.54 -10.29
N LYS A 32 -11.68 11.95 -11.25
CA LYS A 32 -12.02 10.68 -11.88
C LYS A 32 -11.91 9.51 -10.89
N GLU A 33 -10.79 9.37 -10.20
CA GLU A 33 -10.63 8.32 -9.18
C GLU A 33 -11.72 8.44 -8.11
N GLN A 34 -12.03 9.65 -7.64
CA GLN A 34 -13.15 9.87 -6.72
C GLN A 34 -14.49 9.39 -7.31
N LYS A 35 -14.77 9.69 -8.59
CA LYS A 35 -16.00 9.25 -9.25
C LYS A 35 -16.06 7.73 -9.39
N ASP A 36 -14.95 7.07 -9.67
CA ASP A 36 -14.86 5.60 -9.77
C ASP A 36 -15.11 4.92 -8.41
N TYR A 37 -14.89 5.62 -7.29
CA TYR A 37 -15.18 5.15 -5.94
C TYR A 37 -16.53 5.64 -5.37
N ARG A 38 -17.14 6.70 -5.93
CA ARG A 38 -18.48 7.18 -5.57
C ARG A 38 -19.51 6.09 -5.90
N GLY A 39 -20.06 5.43 -4.87
CA GLY A 39 -21.05 4.35 -4.99
C GLY A 39 -20.71 3.12 -4.14
N ARG A 40 -19.48 3.04 -3.65
CA ARG A 40 -19.16 2.27 -2.44
C ARG A 40 -19.41 3.22 -1.26
N ASP A 41 -20.08 2.80 -0.19
CA ASP A 41 -20.34 3.62 1.02
C ASP A 41 -19.03 3.96 1.77
N LEU A 42 -18.13 4.66 1.08
CA LEU A 42 -16.78 4.96 1.47
C LEU A 42 -16.67 6.44 1.76
N ILE A 43 -16.33 6.74 3.00
CA ILE A 43 -15.81 8.06 3.35
C ILE A 43 -14.33 8.06 2.99
N MET A 44 -13.96 8.85 1.97
CA MET A 44 -12.57 9.12 1.58
C MET A 44 -11.98 10.09 2.61
N SER A 45 -10.82 9.78 3.18
CA SER A 45 -10.42 10.42 4.45
C SER A 45 -9.37 11.53 4.40
N GLU A 46 -8.45 11.71 3.45
CA GLU A 46 -7.29 12.66 3.52
C GLU A 46 -6.46 12.69 4.82
N ASP A 47 -6.84 11.95 5.86
CA ASP A 47 -6.24 12.08 7.17
C ASP A 47 -4.76 11.74 7.07
N ASN A 48 -3.97 12.59 7.72
CA ASN A 48 -2.53 12.53 7.78
C ASN A 48 -1.74 12.92 6.50
N TRP A 49 -2.40 13.52 5.51
CA TRP A 49 -1.76 14.25 4.40
C TRP A 49 -1.64 15.74 4.75
N GLY A 50 -0.61 16.11 5.51
CA GLY A 50 -0.48 17.47 6.04
C GLY A 50 -1.71 17.98 6.81
N GLU A 51 -1.71 19.26 7.18
CA GLU A 51 -2.90 19.95 7.75
C GLU A 51 -3.77 20.58 6.65
N LEU A 52 -3.86 19.96 5.47
CA LEU A 52 -4.50 20.60 4.32
C LEU A 52 -6.04 20.64 4.48
N PRO A 53 -6.68 21.81 4.30
CA PRO A 53 -8.13 21.91 4.31
C PRO A 53 -8.76 21.04 3.22
N ARG A 54 -9.83 20.31 3.57
CA ARG A 54 -10.52 19.31 2.72
C ARG A 54 -11.35 19.91 1.57
N GLU A 55 -10.79 20.87 0.85
CA GLU A 55 -11.47 21.61 -0.22
C GLU A 55 -10.90 21.26 -1.60
N ASP A 56 -11.75 21.30 -2.63
CA ASP A 56 -11.35 21.02 -4.02
C ASP A 56 -10.26 21.98 -4.52
N PHE A 57 -10.24 23.21 -3.99
CA PHE A 57 -9.21 24.19 -4.27
C PHE A 57 -7.83 23.74 -3.74
N SER A 58 -7.75 23.37 -2.46
CA SER A 58 -6.51 22.86 -1.84
C SER A 58 -5.98 21.63 -2.58
N ARG A 59 -6.87 20.71 -2.99
CA ARG A 59 -6.50 19.53 -3.78
C ARG A 59 -5.92 19.88 -5.14
N LYS A 60 -6.46 20.89 -5.83
CA LYS A 60 -5.93 21.35 -7.12
C LYS A 60 -4.55 21.98 -6.94
N PHE A 61 -4.38 22.79 -5.90
CA PHE A 61 -3.10 23.46 -5.62
C PHE A 61 -2.00 22.46 -5.25
N GLU A 62 -2.31 21.50 -4.38
CA GLU A 62 -1.39 20.46 -3.88
C GLU A 62 -1.32 19.21 -4.75
N ALA A 63 -2.01 19.20 -5.90
CA ALA A 63 -2.18 18.01 -6.73
C ALA A 63 -0.84 17.33 -7.08
N GLY A 64 0.22 18.11 -7.26
CA GLY A 64 1.54 17.54 -7.56
C GLY A 64 2.15 16.77 -6.39
N ASN A 65 2.08 17.31 -5.17
CA ASN A 65 2.55 16.62 -3.96
C ASN A 65 1.72 15.37 -3.72
N ILE A 66 0.40 15.51 -3.81
CA ILE A 66 -0.56 14.40 -3.66
C ILE A 66 -0.21 13.24 -4.60
N LEU A 67 0.03 13.52 -5.88
CA LEU A 67 0.37 12.49 -6.85
C LEU A 67 1.73 11.83 -6.57
N ARG A 68 2.74 12.55 -6.10
CA ARG A 68 4.04 11.96 -5.69
C ARG A 68 3.86 10.99 -4.53
N GLY A 69 3.15 11.40 -3.49
CA GLY A 69 2.82 10.53 -2.36
C GLY A 69 2.02 9.29 -2.80
N MET A 70 1.12 9.45 -3.76
CA MET A 70 0.37 8.33 -4.35
C MET A 70 1.24 7.32 -5.10
N VAL A 71 2.29 7.76 -5.80
CA VAL A 71 3.25 6.84 -6.43
C VAL A 71 3.99 6.03 -5.38
N ILE A 72 4.53 6.70 -4.34
CA ILE A 72 5.22 6.03 -3.23
C ILE A 72 4.30 4.98 -2.59
N ARG A 73 3.09 5.38 -2.21
CA ARG A 73 2.09 4.48 -1.62
C ARG A 73 1.69 3.36 -2.58
N GLY A 74 1.57 3.65 -3.87
CA GLY A 74 1.22 2.67 -4.91
C GLY A 74 2.27 1.57 -5.04
N ARG A 75 3.55 1.93 -5.05
CA ARG A 75 4.67 0.97 -5.07
C ARG A 75 4.71 0.11 -3.82
N MET A 76 4.48 0.70 -2.64
CA MET A 76 4.38 -0.05 -1.38
C MET A 76 3.21 -1.03 -1.38
N GLN A 77 2.03 -0.58 -1.83
CA GLN A 77 0.87 -1.44 -1.97
C GLN A 77 1.14 -2.59 -2.95
N ALA A 78 1.88 -2.35 -4.03
CA ALA A 78 2.23 -3.40 -4.99
C ALA A 78 3.13 -4.47 -4.36
N ALA A 79 4.19 -4.06 -3.67
CA ALA A 79 5.09 -4.98 -2.96
C ALA A 79 4.33 -5.85 -1.94
N VAL A 80 3.43 -5.22 -1.17
CA VAL A 80 2.58 -5.91 -0.19
C VAL A 80 1.58 -6.85 -0.86
N PHE A 81 0.90 -6.39 -1.91
CA PHE A 81 -0.10 -7.16 -2.62
C PHE A 81 0.52 -8.40 -3.25
N ASP A 82 1.64 -8.25 -3.98
CA ASP A 82 2.33 -9.36 -4.62
C ASP A 82 2.92 -10.37 -3.62
N THR A 83 3.32 -9.87 -2.44
CA THR A 83 3.73 -10.72 -1.31
C THR A 83 2.55 -11.59 -0.87
N PHE A 84 1.39 -10.98 -0.62
CA PHE A 84 0.19 -11.71 -0.21
C PHE A 84 -0.30 -12.69 -1.28
N MET A 85 -0.36 -12.28 -2.55
CA MET A 85 -0.68 -13.18 -3.67
C MET A 85 0.30 -14.35 -3.74
N GLY A 86 1.58 -14.09 -3.45
CA GLY A 86 2.60 -15.12 -3.27
C GLY A 86 2.29 -16.15 -2.20
N LEU A 87 1.88 -15.69 -1.02
CA LEU A 87 1.48 -16.55 0.09
C LEU A 87 0.27 -17.41 -0.30
N CYS A 88 -0.70 -16.84 -1.00
CA CYS A 88 -1.85 -17.59 -1.51
C CYS A 88 -1.43 -18.66 -2.52
N LEU A 89 -0.60 -18.31 -3.51
CA LEU A 89 -0.13 -19.24 -4.55
C LEU A 89 0.69 -20.40 -3.98
N GLN A 90 1.40 -20.19 -2.86
CA GLN A 90 2.13 -21.24 -2.14
C GLN A 90 1.23 -22.04 -1.17
N GLY A 91 -0.06 -21.73 -1.12
CA GLY A 91 -1.03 -22.36 -0.21
C GLY A 91 -0.81 -22.01 1.27
N VAL A 92 -0.01 -20.98 1.58
CA VAL A 92 0.30 -20.53 2.95
C VAL A 92 -0.84 -19.68 3.52
N CYS A 93 -1.48 -18.88 2.67
CA CYS A 93 -2.66 -18.06 2.99
C CYS A 93 -3.81 -18.38 2.02
N SER A 94 -5.00 -17.83 2.29
CA SER A 94 -6.20 -18.01 1.46
C SER A 94 -6.78 -16.67 1.04
N LEU A 95 -7.36 -16.62 -0.17
CA LEU A 95 -8.10 -15.45 -0.66
C LEU A 95 -9.34 -15.14 0.19
N SER A 96 -9.85 -16.10 0.96
CA SER A 96 -10.98 -15.89 1.87
C SER A 96 -10.71 -14.82 2.94
N SER A 97 -9.44 -14.51 3.25
CA SER A 97 -9.11 -13.40 4.15
C SER A 97 -9.59 -12.03 3.66
N LEU A 98 -9.81 -11.90 2.34
CA LEU A 98 -10.22 -10.67 1.67
C LEU A 98 -11.74 -10.46 1.68
N GLU A 99 -12.53 -11.45 2.11
CA GLU A 99 -14.00 -11.40 2.07
C GLU A 99 -14.61 -10.41 3.08
N HIS A 100 -13.80 -9.94 4.04
CA HIS A 100 -14.23 -9.01 5.08
C HIS A 100 -13.50 -7.68 4.98
N PRO A 101 -14.16 -6.55 5.27
CA PRO A 101 -13.49 -5.25 5.37
C PRO A 101 -12.47 -5.25 6.51
N MET A 102 -11.55 -4.30 6.49
CA MET A 102 -10.57 -4.04 7.53
C MET A 102 -10.78 -2.66 8.17
N ASP A 103 -10.45 -2.52 9.45
CA ASP A 103 -10.15 -1.21 10.03
C ASP A 103 -8.65 -0.88 9.84
N TRP A 104 -8.37 0.12 9.02
CA TRP A 104 -7.03 0.61 8.69
C TRP A 104 -6.30 1.24 9.88
N ASN A 105 -7.07 1.74 10.85
CA ASN A 105 -6.55 2.32 12.09
C ASN A 105 -6.44 1.29 13.21
N TYR A 106 -6.74 0.02 12.92
CA TYR A 106 -6.62 -1.03 13.91
C TYR A 106 -5.18 -1.12 14.40
N ARG A 107 -5.04 -1.03 15.72
CA ARG A 107 -3.80 -1.25 16.45
C ARG A 107 -4.13 -2.30 17.51
N SER A 108 -3.66 -3.54 17.32
CA SER A 108 -3.82 -4.56 18.36
C SER A 108 -3.05 -4.12 19.61
N SER A 109 -3.75 -4.12 20.75
CA SER A 109 -3.21 -3.71 22.05
C SER A 109 -2.68 -4.87 22.90
N GLY A 110 -2.75 -6.12 22.43
CA GLY A 110 -2.36 -7.32 23.20
C GLY A 110 -1.06 -8.00 22.75
N HIS A 111 -0.73 -9.17 23.29
CA HIS A 111 0.29 -10.10 22.77
C HIS A 111 -0.39 -11.22 21.95
N ASP A 112 -1.22 -10.83 20.97
CA ASP A 112 -1.95 -11.77 20.13
C ASP A 112 -1.19 -12.13 18.84
N CYS A 113 -1.70 -13.13 18.14
CA CYS A 113 -1.13 -13.61 16.87
C CYS A 113 -0.99 -12.49 15.83
N HIS A 114 -2.01 -11.64 15.70
CA HIS A 114 -2.00 -10.55 14.73
C HIS A 114 -0.87 -9.55 15.02
N ARG A 115 -0.70 -9.12 16.27
CA ARG A 115 0.40 -8.21 16.64
C ARG A 115 1.75 -8.86 16.43
N TRP A 116 1.88 -10.14 16.75
CA TRP A 116 3.13 -10.85 16.49
C TRP A 116 3.44 -10.90 14.98
N ILE A 117 2.46 -11.20 14.13
CA ILE A 117 2.62 -11.18 12.66
C ILE A 117 3.08 -9.79 12.20
N VAL A 118 2.46 -8.71 12.70
CA VAL A 118 2.88 -7.35 12.36
C VAL A 118 4.31 -7.06 12.82
N ARG A 119 4.73 -7.55 14.00
CA ARG A 119 6.13 -7.43 14.45
C ARG A 119 7.10 -8.25 13.59
N MET A 120 6.70 -9.45 13.19
CA MET A 120 7.46 -10.29 12.26
C MET A 120 7.64 -9.58 10.92
N LEU A 121 6.59 -8.96 10.37
CA LEU A 121 6.71 -8.19 9.12
C LEU A 121 7.68 -7.00 9.27
N ARG A 122 7.77 -6.39 10.46
CA ARG A 122 8.72 -5.30 10.72
C ARG A 122 10.18 -5.72 10.68
N VAL A 123 10.54 -7.01 10.64
CA VAL A 123 11.95 -7.40 10.50
C VAL A 123 12.49 -7.16 9.09
N PHE A 124 11.61 -6.97 8.10
CA PHE A 124 11.97 -6.71 6.71
C PHE A 124 12.30 -5.23 6.48
N SER A 125 13.29 -4.95 5.65
CA SER A 125 13.85 -3.59 5.50
C SER A 125 12.83 -2.55 5.01
N CYS A 126 11.83 -2.93 4.21
CA CYS A 126 10.84 -1.98 3.70
C CYS A 126 10.02 -1.29 4.82
N PHE A 127 10.01 -1.84 6.03
CA PHE A 127 9.35 -1.27 7.21
C PHE A 127 10.19 -0.21 7.93
N HIS A 128 11.45 -0.08 7.56
CA HIS A 128 12.41 0.81 8.20
C HIS A 128 12.87 1.95 7.30
N VAL A 129 12.25 2.09 6.13
CA VAL A 129 12.49 3.24 5.25
C VAL A 129 12.05 4.51 5.96
N ASP A 130 12.94 5.49 6.03
CA ASP A 130 12.59 6.83 6.49
C ASP A 130 11.70 7.49 5.43
N MET A 131 10.39 7.42 5.64
CA MET A 131 9.40 7.94 4.70
C MET A 131 9.42 9.46 4.62
N ASP A 132 9.85 10.15 5.68
CA ASP A 132 9.98 11.59 5.65
C ASP A 132 11.15 12.01 4.76
N LEU A 133 12.31 11.36 4.93
CA LEU A 133 13.47 11.55 4.06
C LEU A 133 13.18 11.15 2.61
N LEU A 134 12.47 10.04 2.39
CA LEU A 134 12.09 9.61 1.04
C LEU A 134 11.20 10.66 0.36
N GLN A 135 10.20 11.18 1.06
CA GLN A 135 9.30 12.21 0.54
C GLN A 135 10.05 13.52 0.27
N GLU A 136 11.01 13.87 1.12
CA GLU A 136 11.91 15.01 0.90
C GLU A 136 12.72 14.87 -0.38
N LYS A 137 13.35 13.71 -0.58
CA LYS A 137 14.10 13.37 -1.81
C LYS A 137 13.20 13.46 -3.05
N TRP A 138 11.89 13.23 -2.89
CA TRP A 138 10.89 13.36 -3.95
C TRP A 138 10.35 14.80 -4.10
N GLY A 139 10.88 15.76 -3.34
CA GLY A 139 10.51 17.17 -3.41
C GLY A 139 9.15 17.49 -2.80
N ILE A 140 8.67 16.66 -1.87
CA ILE A 140 7.44 16.92 -1.11
C ILE A 140 7.81 17.76 0.13
N PRO A 141 7.30 19.00 0.25
CA PRO A 141 7.51 19.85 1.42
C PRO A 141 7.00 19.18 2.70
N TRP A 142 7.63 19.44 3.84
CA TRP A 142 7.27 18.82 5.13
C TRP A 142 5.78 18.95 5.45
N GLU A 143 5.24 20.16 5.28
CA GLU A 143 3.83 20.51 5.50
C GLU A 143 2.84 19.75 4.62
N SER A 144 3.32 19.15 3.52
CA SER A 144 2.52 18.38 2.56
C SER A 144 2.89 16.89 2.54
N ARG A 145 3.62 16.38 3.53
CA ARG A 145 3.98 14.95 3.61
C ARG A 145 2.80 14.10 4.07
N TRP A 146 2.82 12.84 3.64
CA TRP A 146 2.03 11.78 4.27
C TRP A 146 2.81 11.24 5.47
N HIS A 147 2.16 11.20 6.63
CA HIS A 147 2.83 10.73 7.84
C HIS A 147 2.51 9.26 8.18
N TYR A 148 1.58 8.62 7.47
CA TYR A 148 1.17 7.23 7.74
C TYR A 148 1.21 6.39 6.47
N TYR A 149 2.37 5.78 6.23
CA TYR A 149 2.57 4.75 5.21
C TYR A 149 2.45 3.33 5.77
N ASP A 150 2.02 3.17 7.03
CA ASP A 150 1.89 1.87 7.68
C ASP A 150 0.63 1.09 7.28
N ILE A 151 -0.33 1.77 6.64
CA ILE A 151 -1.62 1.22 6.19
C ILE A 151 -1.48 -0.05 5.33
N PRO A 152 -0.65 -0.11 4.25
CA PRO A 152 -0.44 -1.36 3.50
C PRO A 152 0.08 -2.51 4.37
N PHE A 153 0.89 -2.19 5.37
CA PHE A 153 1.46 -3.21 6.24
C PHE A 153 0.45 -3.75 7.26
N VAL A 154 -0.43 -2.89 7.79
CA VAL A 154 -1.57 -3.33 8.61
C VAL A 154 -2.44 -4.28 7.79
N TRP A 155 -2.70 -3.94 6.52
CA TRP A 155 -3.41 -4.80 5.59
C TRP A 155 -2.77 -6.18 5.43
N LEU A 156 -1.46 -6.22 5.13
CA LEU A 156 -0.74 -7.49 4.98
C LEU A 156 -0.84 -8.34 6.25
N GLY A 157 -0.57 -7.73 7.41
CA GLY A 157 -0.59 -8.41 8.70
C GLY A 157 -1.96 -9.03 9.01
N THR A 158 -3.04 -8.30 8.75
CA THR A 158 -4.40 -8.83 8.94
C THR A 158 -4.73 -9.93 7.93
N MET A 159 -4.43 -9.77 6.64
CA MET A 159 -4.75 -10.81 5.65
C MET A 159 -4.04 -12.13 5.94
N ILE A 160 -2.78 -12.04 6.38
CA ILE A 160 -2.03 -13.19 6.90
C ILE A 160 -2.73 -13.75 8.14
N ALA A 161 -2.97 -12.94 9.17
CA ALA A 161 -3.57 -13.37 10.43
C ALA A 161 -4.95 -14.02 10.26
N ARG A 162 -5.68 -13.64 9.21
CA ARG A 162 -6.99 -14.22 8.88
C ARG A 162 -6.94 -15.61 8.28
N SER A 163 -5.83 -16.02 7.67
CA SER A 163 -5.83 -17.24 6.83
C SER A 163 -4.55 -18.05 6.79
N PHE A 164 -3.51 -17.69 7.54
CA PHE A 164 -2.25 -18.45 7.54
C PHE A 164 -2.47 -19.90 8.02
N ASN A 165 -1.75 -20.85 7.42
CA ASN A 165 -1.71 -22.24 7.89
C ASN A 165 -0.48 -22.54 8.77
N SER A 166 0.62 -21.79 8.61
CA SER A 166 1.87 -21.92 9.34
C SER A 166 2.61 -20.60 9.37
N ILE A 167 2.92 -20.12 10.58
CA ILE A 167 3.69 -18.89 10.80
C ILE A 167 5.09 -18.99 10.17
N ASP A 168 5.75 -20.13 10.34
CA ASP A 168 7.08 -20.36 9.76
C ASP A 168 7.05 -20.36 8.24
N ALA A 169 5.98 -20.92 7.65
CA ALA A 169 5.79 -20.89 6.20
C ALA A 169 5.56 -19.47 5.69
N VAL A 170 4.84 -18.62 6.43
CA VAL A 170 4.69 -17.19 6.10
C VAL A 170 6.06 -16.52 6.06
N PHE A 171 6.82 -16.57 7.15
CA PHE A 171 8.12 -15.90 7.23
C PHE A 171 9.08 -16.37 6.13
N ASN A 172 9.21 -17.69 5.96
CA ASN A 172 10.12 -18.25 4.96
C ASN A 172 9.69 -17.93 3.52
N THR A 173 8.40 -17.87 3.23
CA THR A 173 7.89 -17.52 1.91
C THR A 173 8.16 -16.05 1.59
N ILE A 174 7.88 -15.14 2.54
CA ILE A 174 8.17 -13.71 2.37
C ILE A 174 9.67 -13.50 2.17
N ARG A 175 10.50 -14.11 3.03
CA ARG A 175 11.97 -14.03 2.95
C ARG A 175 12.49 -14.55 1.61
N ARG A 176 11.98 -15.69 1.12
CA ARG A 176 12.42 -16.27 -0.16
C ARG A 176 12.03 -15.40 -1.35
N LYS A 177 10.85 -14.75 -1.30
CA LYS A 177 10.39 -13.86 -2.37
C LYS A 177 11.15 -12.54 -2.41
N GLY A 178 11.61 -12.04 -1.26
CA GLY A 178 12.42 -10.82 -1.16
C GLY A 178 11.69 -9.51 -1.48
N GLN A 179 10.37 -9.54 -1.72
CA GLN A 179 9.60 -8.36 -2.15
C GLN A 179 9.47 -7.28 -1.06
N LEU A 180 9.67 -7.65 0.21
CA LEU A 180 9.70 -6.71 1.34
C LEU A 180 11.13 -6.28 1.71
N GLY A 181 12.12 -6.63 0.88
CA GLY A 181 13.53 -6.39 1.12
C GLY A 181 14.19 -7.43 2.05
N PRO A 182 15.48 -7.27 2.34
CA PRO A 182 16.21 -8.16 3.24
C PRO A 182 15.71 -8.10 4.69
N VAL A 183 15.99 -9.17 5.44
CA VAL A 183 15.74 -9.23 6.88
C VAL A 183 16.85 -8.48 7.62
N ARG A 184 16.48 -7.58 8.52
CA ARG A 184 17.42 -6.91 9.44
C ARG A 184 17.73 -7.85 10.61
N ALA A 185 18.98 -8.33 10.67
CA ALA A 185 19.41 -9.34 11.64
C ALA A 185 19.12 -8.94 13.09
N ASP A 186 19.40 -7.69 13.47
CA ASP A 186 19.17 -7.20 14.84
C ASP A 186 17.68 -7.20 15.23
N ASN A 187 16.81 -6.87 14.27
CA ASN A 187 15.36 -6.86 14.51
C ASN A 187 14.79 -8.28 14.60
N LEU A 188 15.29 -9.20 13.77
CA LEU A 188 14.94 -10.61 13.87
C LEU A 188 15.37 -11.18 15.22
N LYS A 189 16.60 -10.90 15.65
CA LYS A 189 17.11 -11.33 16.95
C LYS A 189 16.26 -10.77 18.09
N THR A 190 15.93 -9.48 18.05
CA THR A 190 15.04 -8.83 19.04
C THR A 190 13.67 -9.50 19.09
N LEU A 191 13.08 -9.83 17.93
CA LEU A 191 11.80 -10.53 17.85
C LEU A 191 11.88 -11.92 18.47
N GLU A 192 12.90 -12.70 18.14
CA GLU A 192 13.10 -14.08 18.62
C GLU A 192 13.35 -14.12 20.14
N GLU A 193 14.10 -13.16 20.68
CA GLU A 193 14.44 -13.11 22.10
C GLU A 193 13.30 -12.59 22.99
N HIS A 194 12.52 -11.60 22.52
CA HIS A 194 11.52 -10.93 23.35
C HIS A 194 10.08 -11.35 23.08
N ASP A 195 9.79 -11.84 21.88
CA ASP A 195 8.44 -12.18 21.45
C ASP A 195 8.45 -13.50 20.66
N PRO A 196 8.78 -14.66 21.28
CA PRO A 196 8.77 -15.93 20.57
C PRO A 196 7.35 -16.28 20.09
N PRO A 197 7.20 -16.90 18.89
CA PRO A 197 5.89 -17.27 18.38
C PRO A 197 5.21 -18.30 19.29
N ASN A 198 3.92 -18.12 19.57
CA ASN A 198 3.15 -19.12 20.29
C ASN A 198 2.66 -20.21 19.33
N PRO A 199 3.04 -21.49 19.51
CA PRO A 199 2.61 -22.58 18.64
C PRO A 199 1.09 -22.83 18.62
N ALA A 200 0.36 -22.34 19.64
CA ALA A 200 -1.09 -22.47 19.72
C ALA A 200 -1.84 -21.42 18.89
N TRP A 201 -1.16 -20.43 18.33
CA TRP A 201 -1.81 -19.42 17.50
C TRP A 201 -2.34 -20.02 16.20
N GLN A 202 -3.58 -19.66 15.89
CA GLN A 202 -4.28 -20.07 14.68
C GLN A 202 -4.80 -18.82 13.96
N ALA A 203 -5.03 -18.98 12.66
CA ALA A 203 -5.68 -17.94 11.88
C ALA A 203 -7.13 -17.71 12.35
N ASP A 204 -7.57 -16.46 12.31
CA ASP A 204 -8.95 -16.08 12.61
C ASP A 204 -9.47 -15.10 11.56
N LEU A 205 -10.38 -15.58 10.71
CA LEU A 205 -11.01 -14.81 9.64
C LEU A 205 -11.69 -13.53 10.12
N ASN A 206 -12.07 -13.47 11.40
CA ASN A 206 -12.76 -12.31 12.01
C ASN A 206 -11.80 -11.27 12.58
N ILE A 207 -10.48 -11.50 12.54
CA ILE A 207 -9.49 -10.50 12.98
C ILE A 207 -9.69 -9.21 12.20
N ASN A 208 -9.77 -8.10 12.95
CA ASN A 208 -9.88 -6.76 12.40
C ASN A 208 -11.05 -6.63 11.41
N CYS A 209 -12.22 -7.19 11.75
CA CYS A 209 -13.44 -7.12 10.93
C CYS A 209 -14.40 -6.07 11.53
N PRO A 210 -14.30 -4.78 11.14
CA PRO A 210 -15.16 -3.76 11.71
C PRO A 210 -16.60 -3.91 11.22
N LYS A 211 -17.56 -3.54 12.08
CA LYS A 211 -19.00 -3.52 11.73
C LYS A 211 -19.35 -2.46 10.68
N ARG A 212 -18.47 -1.48 10.49
CA ARG A 212 -18.61 -0.39 9.53
C ARG A 212 -17.30 -0.24 8.78
N TRP A 213 -17.39 -0.06 7.48
CA TRP A 213 -16.23 0.11 6.62
C TRP A 213 -15.85 1.59 6.57
N TYR A 214 -14.58 1.88 6.81
CA TYR A 214 -14.03 3.23 6.74
C TYR A 214 -12.96 3.23 5.64
N GLY A 215 -13.12 4.09 4.64
CA GLY A 215 -12.12 4.26 3.58
C GLY A 215 -10.91 5.03 4.08
N SER A 216 -9.76 4.80 3.47
CA SER A 216 -8.55 5.60 3.71
C SER A 216 -8.45 6.75 2.70
N GLY A 217 -8.10 7.97 3.14
CA GLY A 217 -7.35 8.96 2.33
C GLY A 217 -8.08 9.68 1.18
N THR A 218 -7.46 10.76 0.67
CA THR A 218 -7.87 11.53 -0.54
C THR A 218 -8.10 10.63 -1.76
N PHE A 219 -7.40 9.49 -1.77
CA PHE A 219 -7.59 8.35 -2.65
C PHE A 219 -7.73 7.07 -1.83
N ALA A 220 -8.65 6.21 -2.25
CA ALA A 220 -8.87 4.92 -1.66
C ALA A 220 -7.60 4.05 -1.73
N CYS A 221 -7.37 3.25 -0.69
CA CYS A 221 -6.44 2.13 -0.79
C CYS A 221 -6.91 1.22 -1.94
N TRP A 222 -5.98 0.74 -2.76
CA TRP A 222 -6.28 -0.15 -3.88
C TRP A 222 -6.20 -1.61 -3.48
N LEU A 223 -5.61 -1.90 -2.31
CA LEU A 223 -5.54 -3.24 -1.77
C LEU A 223 -6.95 -3.81 -1.62
N PRO A 224 -7.21 -5.02 -2.14
CA PRO A 224 -8.54 -5.59 -2.12
C PRO A 224 -8.99 -5.92 -0.70
N GLU A 225 -10.25 -5.65 -0.41
CA GLU A 225 -10.94 -6.03 0.81
C GLU A 225 -12.44 -6.07 0.50
N ASN A 226 -13.21 -6.78 1.34
CA ASN A 226 -14.64 -6.98 1.15
C ASN A 226 -14.98 -7.50 -0.27
N ILE A 227 -14.17 -8.45 -0.77
CA ILE A 227 -14.37 -9.02 -2.11
C ILE A 227 -15.59 -9.94 -2.12
N ASN A 228 -16.20 -10.12 -3.30
CA ASN A 228 -17.25 -11.13 -3.44
C ASN A 228 -16.67 -12.52 -3.20
N ALA A 229 -17.31 -13.33 -2.35
CA ALA A 229 -16.91 -14.71 -2.06
C ALA A 229 -16.76 -15.57 -3.33
N SER A 230 -17.49 -15.25 -4.41
CA SER A 230 -17.33 -15.92 -5.70
C SER A 230 -15.90 -15.81 -6.25
N ILE A 231 -15.19 -14.71 -6.01
CA ILE A 231 -13.78 -14.52 -6.44
C ILE A 231 -12.86 -15.45 -5.65
N ALA A 232 -13.06 -15.56 -4.33
CA ALA A 232 -12.28 -16.47 -3.50
C ALA A 232 -12.54 -17.95 -3.86
N GLN A 233 -13.74 -18.26 -4.37
CA GLN A 233 -14.16 -19.59 -4.79
C GLN A 233 -13.71 -20.00 -6.20
N LEU A 234 -13.15 -19.09 -7.01
CA LEU A 234 -12.61 -19.41 -8.35
C LEU A 234 -11.40 -20.36 -8.30
N GLY A 235 -10.84 -20.62 -7.12
CA GLY A 235 -9.54 -21.22 -6.96
C GLY A 235 -8.44 -20.15 -6.95
N VAL A 236 -7.29 -20.51 -6.37
CA VAL A 236 -6.24 -19.54 -6.04
C VAL A 236 -5.71 -18.82 -7.29
N TYR A 237 -5.44 -19.55 -8.38
CA TYR A 237 -4.85 -18.94 -9.58
C TYR A 237 -5.80 -17.93 -10.25
N ASP A 238 -7.04 -18.35 -10.52
CA ASP A 238 -8.03 -17.50 -11.21
C ASP A 238 -8.47 -16.32 -10.33
N GLY A 239 -8.61 -16.55 -9.02
CA GLY A 239 -8.88 -15.48 -8.05
C GLY A 239 -7.76 -14.45 -7.98
N VAL A 240 -6.49 -14.88 -7.92
CA VAL A 240 -5.32 -13.99 -7.96
C VAL A 240 -5.30 -13.20 -9.26
N MET A 241 -5.54 -13.83 -10.41
CA MET A 241 -5.58 -13.16 -11.71
C MET A 241 -6.68 -12.09 -11.79
N ALA A 242 -7.88 -12.40 -11.27
CA ALA A 242 -8.99 -11.47 -11.24
C ALA A 242 -8.68 -10.22 -10.39
N LEU A 243 -8.09 -10.41 -9.20
CA LEU A 243 -7.70 -9.32 -8.30
C LEU A 243 -6.54 -8.49 -8.86
N SER A 244 -5.55 -9.17 -9.44
CA SER A 244 -4.34 -8.54 -9.99
C SER A 244 -4.66 -7.60 -11.16
N LYS A 245 -5.70 -7.90 -11.96
CA LYS A 245 -6.09 -7.09 -13.12
C LYS A 245 -6.50 -5.67 -12.72
N ASP A 246 -7.41 -5.50 -11.75
CA ASP A 246 -7.84 -4.16 -11.32
C ASP A 246 -6.71 -3.43 -10.60
N PHE A 247 -5.99 -4.14 -9.72
CA PHE A 247 -4.87 -3.57 -8.96
C PHE A 247 -3.76 -3.04 -9.88
N HIS A 248 -3.22 -3.87 -10.78
CA HIS A 248 -2.13 -3.44 -11.66
C HIS A 248 -2.59 -2.47 -12.75
N MET A 249 -3.87 -2.45 -13.14
CA MET A 249 -4.38 -1.37 -13.99
C MET A 249 -4.24 -0.02 -13.28
N ARG A 250 -4.58 0.07 -11.98
CA ARG A 250 -4.44 1.30 -11.17
C ARG A 250 -2.97 1.66 -10.96
N LEU A 251 -2.12 0.68 -10.68
CA LEU A 251 -0.67 0.88 -10.57
C LEU A 251 -0.08 1.38 -11.89
N SER A 252 -0.45 0.78 -13.02
CA SER A 252 0.02 1.19 -14.34
C SER A 252 -0.42 2.61 -14.67
N ARG A 253 -1.66 3.00 -14.35
CA ARG A 253 -2.11 4.40 -14.49
C ARG A 253 -1.26 5.33 -13.64
N THR A 254 -0.99 4.95 -12.40
CA THR A 254 -0.17 5.73 -11.46
C THR A 254 1.25 5.91 -11.96
N GLU A 255 1.90 4.82 -12.36
CA GLU A 255 3.26 4.83 -12.88
C GLU A 255 3.38 5.57 -14.22
N MET A 256 2.43 5.39 -15.14
CA MET A 256 2.48 6.04 -16.46
C MET A 256 2.10 7.52 -16.41
N HIS A 257 1.18 7.91 -15.55
CA HIS A 257 0.67 9.28 -15.52
C HIS A 257 1.32 10.16 -14.45
N TYR A 258 1.88 9.59 -13.38
CA TYR A 258 2.43 10.38 -12.27
C TYR A 258 3.96 10.36 -12.24
N ALA A 259 4.61 9.20 -12.45
CA ALA A 259 6.08 9.11 -12.41
C ALA A 259 6.74 9.84 -13.60
N VAL A 260 6.18 9.65 -14.80
CA VAL A 260 6.62 10.32 -16.04
C VAL A 260 6.45 11.85 -15.96
N PHE A 261 5.53 12.33 -15.11
CA PHE A 261 5.12 13.73 -15.07
C PHE A 261 6.05 14.65 -14.28
N PHE A 262 6.66 14.07 -13.25
CA PHE A 262 7.62 14.72 -12.36
C PHE A 262 9.06 14.29 -12.66
N ASP A 263 9.29 13.60 -13.78
CA ASP A 263 10.59 13.07 -14.17
C ASP A 263 11.23 12.24 -13.05
N ILE A 264 10.39 11.47 -12.35
CA ILE A 264 10.83 10.62 -11.25
C ILE A 264 11.55 9.44 -11.89
N ASN A 265 12.87 9.38 -11.69
CA ASN A 265 13.69 8.29 -12.19
C ASN A 265 13.11 6.96 -11.66
N ARG A 266 12.64 6.13 -12.59
CA ARG A 266 11.96 4.87 -12.29
C ARG A 266 12.92 3.82 -11.73
N ASP A 267 14.20 3.99 -12.04
CA ASP A 267 15.29 3.06 -11.78
C ASP A 267 16.38 3.68 -10.88
N ALA A 268 16.06 4.74 -10.13
CA ALA A 268 17.00 5.28 -9.16
C ALA A 268 17.24 4.22 -8.07
N GLU A 269 18.37 3.53 -8.16
CA GLU A 269 18.97 2.83 -7.03
C GLU A 269 19.17 3.86 -5.92
N TYR A 270 18.51 3.64 -4.78
CA TYR A 270 18.67 4.51 -3.64
C TYR A 270 19.98 4.14 -2.94
N ALA A 271 20.87 5.12 -2.78
CA ALA A 271 22.22 4.97 -2.24
C ALA A 271 22.32 4.39 -0.81
N GLU A 272 21.22 4.00 -0.18
CA GLU A 272 21.22 3.26 1.09
C GLU A 272 21.30 1.72 0.88
N ASP A 273 21.19 1.25 -0.36
CA ASP A 273 21.57 -0.12 -0.75
C ASP A 273 23.10 -0.29 -0.92
N ALA A 274 23.87 0.80 -0.81
CA ALA A 274 25.33 0.80 -1.01
C ALA A 274 26.15 0.54 0.27
N ASP A 275 25.56 0.60 1.46
CA ASP A 275 26.25 0.30 2.73
C ASP A 275 26.14 -1.18 3.14
N VAL A 276 26.16 -2.08 2.15
CA VAL A 276 26.56 -3.49 2.34
C VAL A 276 27.86 -3.72 1.57
N GLU A 277 28.84 -2.82 1.75
CA GLU A 277 30.22 -3.13 1.37
C GLU A 277 30.76 -4.22 2.31
N HIS A 278 31.01 -5.38 1.70
CA HIS A 278 31.97 -6.40 2.06
C HIS A 278 32.83 -6.10 3.31
N VAL A 279 32.42 -6.63 4.46
CA VAL A 279 33.40 -7.11 5.44
C VAL A 279 33.85 -8.49 4.95
N GLY A 280 34.98 -8.49 4.26
CA GLY A 280 35.64 -9.68 3.74
C GLY A 280 35.92 -10.71 4.83
N LEU A 281 35.61 -11.96 4.51
CA LEU A 281 36.23 -13.10 5.15
C LEU A 281 37.45 -13.47 4.30
N ASP A 282 38.61 -12.98 4.73
CA ASP A 282 39.86 -13.76 4.68
C ASP A 282 40.12 -14.31 6.09
#